data_AF-A0A099TAS0-F1
#
_entry.id   AF-A0A099TAS0-F1
#
_cell.length_a   1.000
_cell.length_b   1.000
_cell.length_c   1.000
_cell.angle_alpha   90.00
_cell.angle_beta   90.00
_cell.angle_gamma   90.00
#
_symmetry.space_group_name_H-M   'P 1'
#
loop_
_entity.id
_entity.type
_entity.pdbx_description
1 polymer ?
#
loop_
_entity_poly.entity_id
_entity_poly.type
_entity_poly.pdbx_seq_one_letter_code
_entity_poly.pdbx_strand_id
1 'polypeptide(L)'
;MNRRHALTLLAATALTACTPPAPSALGPDGKPLPRLYRITESDGRRIPFRVLDAVNALRQGAGVPALELNPVLTAAAATHARDISIQNRPWHFGSDGSSPIDRARSVGYTGTVLGETLSETYESELETVAAWMQEEGPRAVILDPDARQLGFAFFQEPNGKIWWVLNTGFGGSSEIPDAPAS
;
A
#
# COMPACT_ATOMS: atom_id res chain seq x y z
N MET A 1 40.12 -53.17 35.27
CA MET A 1 38.86 -53.40 36.02
C MET A 1 37.73 -52.66 35.32
N ASN A 2 36.71 -53.40 34.91
CA ASN A 2 35.50 -52.96 34.23
C ASN A 2 34.73 -51.88 35.01
N ARG A 3 34.06 -50.96 34.33
CA ARG A 3 32.57 -50.91 34.29
C ARG A 3 32.02 -49.87 33.30
N ARG A 4 31.12 -50.39 32.47
CA ARG A 4 30.24 -49.73 31.50
C ARG A 4 29.16 -48.94 32.23
N HIS A 5 28.85 -47.72 31.83
CA HIS A 5 27.54 -47.04 31.97
C HIS A 5 27.57 -45.84 31.00
N ALA A 6 26.55 -45.41 30.27
CA ALA A 6 25.24 -45.85 29.81
C ALA A 6 24.74 -44.63 28.99
N LEU A 7 24.22 -44.84 27.78
CA LEU A 7 23.62 -43.75 26.98
C LEU A 7 22.49 -43.06 27.74
N THR A 8 22.38 -41.75 27.62
CA THR A 8 21.10 -41.04 27.69
C THR A 8 21.06 -39.96 26.60
N LEU A 9 20.28 -40.23 25.54
CA LEU A 9 19.79 -39.22 24.61
C LEU A 9 18.84 -38.28 25.37
N LEU A 10 19.05 -36.98 25.27
CA LEU A 10 17.98 -36.00 25.46
C LEU A 10 17.73 -35.28 24.14
N ALA A 11 16.85 -35.85 23.31
CA ALA A 11 16.26 -35.15 22.19
C ALA A 11 15.16 -34.22 22.73
N ALA A 12 15.46 -32.94 22.84
CA ALA A 12 14.46 -31.92 23.14
C ALA A 12 13.83 -31.44 21.83
N THR A 13 12.79 -32.13 21.37
CA THR A 13 11.92 -31.62 20.31
C THR A 13 11.08 -30.48 20.87
N ALA A 14 11.37 -29.25 20.45
CA ALA A 14 10.56 -28.08 20.74
C ALA A 14 9.21 -28.20 19.99
N LEU A 15 8.12 -28.41 20.73
CA LEU A 15 6.77 -28.26 20.21
C LEU A 15 6.48 -26.76 19.99
N THR A 16 6.43 -26.32 18.74
CA THR A 16 5.85 -25.02 18.36
C THR A 16 4.35 -25.04 18.66
N ALA A 17 3.94 -24.29 19.69
CA ALA A 17 2.54 -24.11 20.04
C ALA A 17 1.83 -23.22 19.00
N CYS A 18 0.80 -23.76 18.35
CA CYS A 18 -0.20 -22.96 17.64
C CYS A 18 -0.97 -22.12 18.68
N THR A 19 -0.70 -20.82 18.73
CA THR A 19 -1.52 -19.89 19.53
C THR A 19 -2.78 -19.56 18.71
N PRO A 20 -4.00 -19.90 19.19
CA PRO A 20 -5.22 -19.54 18.48
C PRO A 20 -5.41 -18.00 18.49
N PRO A 21 -5.95 -17.41 17.41
CA PRO A 21 -6.23 -15.98 17.37
C PRO A 21 -7.21 -15.59 18.48
N ALA A 22 -6.97 -14.43 19.11
CA ALA A 22 -7.81 -13.94 20.20
C ALA A 22 -9.27 -13.75 19.74
N PRO A 23 -10.27 -14.12 20.58
CA PRO A 23 -11.68 -13.97 20.24
C PRO A 23 -12.05 -12.49 20.04
N SER A 24 -12.88 -12.21 19.05
CA SER A 24 -13.34 -10.85 18.73
C SER A 24 -14.33 -10.38 19.79
N ALA A 25 -14.15 -9.17 20.34
CA ALA A 25 -15.09 -8.58 21.29
C ALA A 25 -16.44 -8.30 20.61
N LEU A 26 -17.55 -8.67 21.25
CA LEU A 26 -18.92 -8.46 20.76
C LEU A 26 -19.53 -7.22 21.43
N GLY A 27 -20.31 -6.45 20.67
CA GLY A 27 -21.10 -5.33 21.16
C GLY A 27 -22.41 -5.78 21.82
N PRO A 28 -23.18 -4.83 22.42
CA PRO A 28 -24.48 -5.10 23.03
C PRO A 28 -25.52 -5.69 22.07
N ASP A 29 -25.31 -5.53 20.76
CA ASP A 29 -26.13 -6.05 19.68
C ASP A 29 -25.70 -7.46 19.21
N GLY A 30 -24.71 -8.08 19.86
CA GLY A 30 -24.18 -9.39 19.52
C GLY A 30 -23.31 -9.42 18.27
N LYS A 31 -22.98 -8.26 17.68
CA LYS A 31 -22.08 -8.16 16.52
C LYS A 31 -20.64 -7.92 16.98
N PRO A 32 -19.63 -8.38 16.23
CA PRO A 32 -18.25 -7.99 16.47
C PRO A 32 -18.13 -6.46 16.48
N LEU A 33 -17.43 -5.91 17.47
CA LEU A 33 -17.13 -4.49 17.49
C LEU A 33 -16.36 -4.11 16.22
N PRO A 34 -16.65 -2.94 15.61
CA PRO A 34 -15.86 -2.43 14.50
C PRO A 34 -14.39 -2.38 14.92
N ARG A 35 -13.56 -3.19 14.27
CA ARG A 35 -12.11 -3.12 14.48
C ARG A 35 -11.57 -2.12 13.50
N LEU A 36 -10.90 -1.11 14.04
CA LEU A 36 -10.10 -0.21 13.24
C LEU A 36 -9.14 -1.03 12.38
N TYR A 37 -9.17 -0.82 11.07
CA TYR A 37 -8.18 -1.40 10.18
C TYR A 37 -6.81 -0.82 10.55
N ARG A 38 -5.90 -1.65 11.07
CA ARG A 38 -4.59 -1.20 11.51
C ARG A 38 -3.51 -1.87 10.69
N ILE A 39 -2.72 -1.05 10.01
CA ILE A 39 -1.68 -1.51 9.11
C ILE A 39 -0.43 -1.80 9.94
N THR A 40 -0.02 -3.06 9.96
CA THR A 40 1.26 -3.47 10.53
C THR A 40 2.41 -3.17 9.57
N GLU A 41 3.65 -3.21 10.04
CA GLU A 41 4.83 -3.08 9.16
C GLU A 41 4.89 -4.19 8.09
N SER A 42 4.47 -5.41 8.44
CA SER A 42 4.33 -6.50 7.47
C SER A 42 3.25 -6.24 6.43
N ASP A 43 2.11 -5.65 6.83
CA ASP A 43 1.05 -5.28 5.91
C ASP A 43 1.52 -4.17 4.97
N GLY A 44 2.15 -3.12 5.52
CA GLY A 44 2.65 -1.99 4.75
C GLY A 44 3.56 -2.40 3.58
N ARG A 45 4.44 -3.38 3.80
CA ARG A 45 5.32 -3.92 2.74
C ARG A 45 4.57 -4.70 1.65
N ARG A 46 3.38 -5.23 1.96
CA ARG A 46 2.58 -6.07 1.04
C ARG A 46 1.46 -5.31 0.35
N ILE A 47 0.98 -4.22 0.95
CA ILE A 47 -0.15 -3.43 0.45
C ILE A 47 0.04 -2.98 -1.01
N PRO A 48 1.17 -2.39 -1.43
CA PRO A 48 1.34 -1.96 -2.82
C PRO A 48 1.19 -3.11 -3.83
N PHE A 49 1.65 -4.31 -3.48
CA PHE A 49 1.49 -5.51 -4.32
C PHE A 49 0.03 -6.00 -4.35
N ARG A 50 -0.66 -6.01 -3.21
CA ARG A 50 -2.10 -6.38 -3.17
C ARG A 50 -2.94 -5.42 -4.01
N VAL A 51 -2.62 -4.13 -3.97
CA VAL A 51 -3.29 -3.12 -4.80
C VAL A 51 -2.95 -3.30 -6.28
N LEU A 52 -1.68 -3.55 -6.61
CA LEU A 52 -1.29 -3.86 -7.99
C LEU A 52 -2.08 -5.05 -8.54
N ASP A 53 -2.16 -6.15 -7.78
CA ASP A 53 -2.89 -7.35 -8.18
C ASP A 53 -4.39 -7.05 -8.40
N ALA A 54 -5.02 -6.32 -7.47
CA ALA A 54 -6.42 -5.94 -7.57
C ALA A 54 -6.70 -5.02 -8.77
N VAL A 55 -5.86 -4.01 -8.98
CA VAL A 55 -5.94 -3.10 -10.12
C VAL A 55 -5.74 -3.85 -11.44
N ASN A 56 -4.77 -4.76 -11.51
CA ASN A 56 -4.51 -5.53 -12.72
C ASN A 56 -5.64 -6.53 -13.04
N ALA A 57 -6.31 -7.10 -12.03
CA ALA A 57 -7.52 -7.90 -12.24
C ALA A 57 -8.66 -7.06 -12.84
N LEU A 58 -8.86 -5.82 -12.36
CA LEU A 58 -9.85 -4.89 -12.92
C LEU A 58 -9.50 -4.48 -14.37
N ARG A 59 -8.22 -4.17 -14.61
CA ARG A 59 -7.70 -3.79 -15.94
C ARG A 59 -7.81 -4.92 -16.95
N GLN A 60 -7.56 -6.16 -16.53
CA GLN A 60 -7.79 -7.35 -17.35
C GLN A 60 -9.27 -7.46 -17.76
N GLY A 61 -10.20 -7.26 -16.81
CA GLY A 61 -11.64 -7.27 -17.10
C GLY A 61 -12.07 -6.15 -18.06
N ALA A 62 -11.39 -5.00 -18.02
CA ALA A 62 -11.59 -3.89 -18.94
C ALA A 62 -10.87 -4.02 -20.29
N GLY A 63 -10.04 -5.05 -20.47
CA GLY A 63 -9.28 -5.26 -21.70
C GLY A 63 -8.13 -4.27 -21.94
N VAL A 64 -7.61 -3.65 -20.87
CA VAL A 64 -6.46 -2.71 -20.95
C VAL A 64 -5.18 -3.34 -20.39
N PRO A 65 -3.98 -2.92 -20.84
CA PRO A 65 -2.72 -3.54 -20.43
C PRO A 65 -2.48 -3.49 -18.92
N ALA A 66 -1.84 -4.52 -18.36
CA ALA A 66 -1.46 -4.54 -16.95
C ALA A 66 -0.44 -3.41 -16.63
N LEU A 67 -0.46 -2.95 -15.38
CA LEU A 67 0.51 -2.03 -14.81
C LEU A 67 1.62 -2.79 -14.11
N GLU A 68 2.78 -2.16 -14.02
CA GLU A 68 3.91 -2.58 -13.20
C GLU A 68 4.10 -1.60 -12.05
N LEU A 69 4.43 -2.11 -10.85
CA LEU A 69 4.73 -1.24 -9.71
C LEU A 69 6.05 -0.50 -9.95
N ASN A 70 6.00 0.83 -9.90
CA ASN A 70 7.15 1.70 -10.04
C ASN A 70 7.51 2.30 -8.66
N PRO A 71 8.73 2.04 -8.15
CA PRO A 71 9.12 2.48 -6.81
C PRO A 71 9.33 4.01 -6.74
N VAL A 72 9.67 4.68 -7.84
CA VAL A 72 9.81 6.14 -7.91
C VAL A 72 8.43 6.82 -7.77
N LEU A 73 7.42 6.35 -8.52
CA LEU A 73 6.03 6.82 -8.34
C LEU A 73 5.48 6.49 -6.94
N THR A 74 5.90 5.36 -6.36
CA THR A 74 5.54 4.98 -4.99
C THR A 74 6.13 5.94 -3.96
N ALA A 75 7.37 6.40 -4.14
CA ALA A 75 7.98 7.41 -3.29
C ALA A 75 7.26 8.77 -3.39
N ALA A 76 6.84 9.17 -4.60
CA ALA A 76 6.00 10.36 -4.80
C ALA A 76 4.66 10.24 -4.07
N ALA A 77 3.99 9.09 -4.20
CA ALA A 77 2.73 8.80 -3.50
C ALA A 77 2.90 8.84 -1.98
N ALA A 78 4.00 8.29 -1.45
CA ALA A 78 4.25 8.25 0.00
C ALA A 78 4.47 9.65 0.58
N THR A 79 5.22 10.48 -0.15
CA THR A 79 5.43 11.89 0.22
C THR A 79 4.11 12.63 0.26
N HIS A 80 3.27 12.45 -0.75
CA HIS A 80 1.99 13.13 -0.82
C HIS A 80 0.98 12.64 0.23
N ALA A 81 0.88 11.33 0.47
CA ALA A 81 0.01 10.76 1.50
C ALA A 81 0.29 11.37 2.89
N ARG A 82 1.58 11.58 3.21
CA ARG A 82 1.97 12.25 4.44
C ARG A 82 1.64 13.74 4.43
N ASP A 83 1.86 14.43 3.31
CA ASP A 83 1.56 15.86 3.19
C ASP A 83 0.06 16.16 3.34
N ILE A 84 -0.82 15.41 2.65
CA ILE A 84 -2.28 15.59 2.75
C ILE A 84 -2.82 15.22 4.14
N SER A 85 -2.13 14.34 4.87
CA SER A 85 -2.44 14.07 6.28
C SER A 85 -2.19 15.28 7.17
N ILE A 86 -1.11 16.02 6.93
CA ILE A 86 -0.77 17.24 7.69
C ILE A 86 -1.74 18.36 7.34
N GLN A 87 -2.13 18.46 6.06
CA GLN A 87 -3.16 19.40 5.60
C GLN A 87 -4.57 19.01 6.06
N ASN A 88 -4.77 17.76 6.52
CA ASN A 88 -6.07 17.18 6.88
C ASN A 88 -7.12 17.43 5.79
N ARG A 89 -6.76 17.03 4.55
CA ARG A 89 -7.05 17.67 3.26
C ARG A 89 -6.89 16.69 2.08
N PRO A 90 -7.85 15.86 1.61
CA PRO A 90 -7.66 15.10 0.37
C PRO A 90 -7.69 16.06 -0.83
N TRP A 91 -6.52 16.45 -1.33
CA TRP A 91 -6.32 17.43 -2.40
C TRP A 91 -5.10 17.06 -3.22
N HIS A 92 -5.18 17.20 -4.55
CA HIS A 92 -4.12 16.77 -5.47
C HIS A 92 -2.85 17.62 -5.42
N PHE A 93 -2.92 18.85 -4.93
CA PHE A 93 -1.75 19.72 -4.81
C PHE A 93 -1.10 19.60 -3.43
N GLY A 94 0.23 19.61 -3.41
CA GLY A 94 0.98 19.63 -2.16
C GLY A 94 0.76 20.93 -1.38
N SER A 95 1.13 20.94 -0.11
CA SER A 95 1.09 22.14 0.75
C SER A 95 1.99 23.27 0.24
N ASP A 96 2.97 22.92 -0.59
CA ASP A 96 3.87 23.82 -1.32
C ASP A 96 3.34 24.22 -2.72
N GLY A 97 2.13 23.77 -3.10
CA GLY A 97 1.52 24.00 -4.40
C GLY A 97 1.96 23.02 -5.50
N SER A 98 2.80 22.02 -5.19
CA SER A 98 3.27 21.03 -6.17
C SER A 98 2.13 20.20 -6.75
N SER A 99 2.08 20.02 -8.06
CA SER A 99 1.19 19.06 -8.72
C SER A 99 1.70 17.62 -8.59
N PRO A 100 0.89 16.58 -8.92
CA PRO A 100 1.39 15.20 -8.98
C PRO A 100 2.60 15.03 -9.90
N ILE A 101 2.65 15.81 -10.99
CA ILE A 101 3.76 15.81 -11.95
C ILE A 101 5.03 16.39 -11.29
N ASP A 102 4.91 17.50 -10.56
CA ASP A 102 6.04 18.14 -9.88
C ASP A 102 6.62 17.23 -8.80
N ARG A 103 5.75 16.56 -8.03
CA ARG A 103 6.16 15.60 -7.00
C ARG A 103 6.82 14.35 -7.58
N ALA A 104 6.31 13.83 -8.69
CA ALA A 104 6.96 12.69 -9.35
C ALA A 104 8.35 13.09 -9.87
N ARG A 105 8.49 14.27 -10.49
CA ARG A 105 9.78 14.78 -10.97
C ARG A 105 10.76 15.03 -9.84
N SER A 106 10.32 15.56 -8.70
CA SER A 106 11.21 15.87 -7.57
C SER A 106 11.86 14.64 -6.95
N VAL A 107 11.20 13.47 -7.05
CA VAL A 107 11.76 12.18 -6.64
C VAL A 107 12.47 11.42 -7.78
N GLY A 108 12.66 12.06 -8.94
CA GLY A 108 13.43 11.52 -10.06
C GLY A 108 12.64 10.75 -11.11
N TYR A 109 11.30 10.82 -11.12
CA TYR A 109 10.51 10.17 -12.16
C TYR A 109 10.68 10.89 -13.51
N THR A 110 11.21 10.17 -14.49
CA THR A 110 11.54 10.69 -15.84
C THR A 110 10.42 10.51 -16.86
N GLY A 111 9.37 9.78 -16.51
CA GLY A 111 8.24 9.50 -17.38
C GLY A 111 7.14 10.56 -17.31
N THR A 112 6.00 10.21 -17.90
CA THR A 112 4.76 11.00 -17.82
C THR A 112 3.88 10.45 -16.71
N VAL A 113 3.40 11.33 -15.82
CA VAL A 113 2.32 11.00 -14.88
C VAL A 113 1.00 11.19 -15.62
N LEU A 114 0.13 10.18 -15.59
CA LEU A 114 -1.13 10.16 -16.31
C LEU A 114 -2.33 10.47 -15.41
N GLY A 115 -2.24 10.12 -14.13
CA GLY A 115 -3.28 10.46 -13.17
C GLY A 115 -2.92 10.14 -11.73
N GLU A 116 -3.73 10.66 -10.82
CA GLU A 116 -3.63 10.42 -9.39
C GLU A 116 -5.03 10.16 -8.82
N THR A 117 -5.14 9.18 -7.91
CA THR A 117 -6.32 8.97 -7.08
C THR A 117 -5.92 9.03 -5.61
N LEU A 118 -6.79 9.61 -4.79
CA LEU A 118 -6.52 9.81 -3.37
C LEU A 118 -7.78 9.58 -2.54
N SER A 119 -7.61 9.16 -1.30
CA SER A 119 -8.70 8.94 -0.35
C SER A 119 -8.26 9.25 1.07
N GLU A 120 -9.17 9.87 1.82
CA GLU A 120 -9.16 9.92 3.28
C GLU A 120 -10.23 8.95 3.78
N THR A 121 -9.85 7.92 4.53
CA THR A 121 -10.80 6.87 4.95
C THR A 121 -10.31 6.09 6.18
N TYR A 122 -11.15 5.20 6.70
CA TYR A 122 -10.77 4.18 7.69
C TYR A 122 -10.78 2.76 7.09
N GLU A 123 -11.11 2.65 5.79
CA GLU A 123 -11.24 1.40 5.07
C GLU A 123 -9.89 0.85 4.59
N SER A 124 -9.86 -0.45 4.28
CA SER A 124 -8.68 -1.13 3.73
C SER A 124 -8.31 -0.67 2.32
N GLU A 125 -7.13 -1.07 1.86
CA GLU A 125 -6.66 -0.77 0.51
C GLU A 125 -7.59 -1.34 -0.57
N LEU A 126 -8.19 -2.52 -0.36
CA LEU A 126 -9.05 -3.16 -1.35
C LEU A 126 -10.45 -2.54 -1.37
N GLU A 127 -10.98 -2.16 -0.21
CA GLU A 127 -12.22 -1.39 -0.12
C GLU A 127 -12.06 -0.01 -0.77
N THR A 128 -10.89 0.62 -0.58
CA THR A 128 -10.57 1.90 -1.23
C THR A 128 -10.50 1.78 -2.75
N VAL A 129 -9.83 0.75 -3.28
CA VAL A 129 -9.82 0.48 -4.73
C VAL A 129 -11.24 0.23 -5.26
N ALA A 130 -12.05 -0.56 -4.55
CA ALA A 130 -13.44 -0.80 -4.94
C ALA A 130 -14.26 0.50 -4.97
N ALA A 131 -14.07 1.39 -4.00
CA ALA A 131 -14.72 2.70 -3.94
C ALA A 131 -14.28 3.61 -5.10
N TRP A 132 -12.98 3.69 -5.40
CA TRP A 132 -12.49 4.44 -6.56
C TRP A 132 -13.09 3.95 -7.87
N MET A 133 -13.32 2.65 -8.01
CA MET A 133 -13.99 2.09 -9.19
C MET A 133 -15.47 2.48 -9.32
N GLN A 134 -16.11 3.01 -8.28
CA GLN A 134 -17.47 3.54 -8.36
C GLN A 134 -17.52 4.98 -8.87
N GLU A 135 -16.43 5.73 -8.79
CA GLU A 135 -16.37 7.15 -9.17
C GLU A 135 -15.73 7.32 -10.55
N GLU A 136 -16.29 8.17 -11.41
CA GLU A 136 -15.83 8.33 -12.80
C GLU A 136 -14.36 8.77 -12.89
N GLY A 137 -13.96 9.78 -12.12
CA GLY A 137 -12.60 10.33 -12.14
C GLY A 137 -11.53 9.31 -11.74
N PRO A 138 -11.58 8.75 -10.51
CA PRO A 138 -10.62 7.72 -10.09
C PRO A 138 -10.62 6.47 -10.97
N ARG A 139 -11.79 6.02 -11.43
CA ARG A 139 -11.89 4.89 -12.37
C ARG A 139 -11.18 5.16 -13.69
N ALA A 140 -11.30 6.38 -14.24
CA ALA A 140 -10.61 6.77 -15.46
C ALA A 140 -9.08 6.70 -15.31
N VAL A 141 -8.55 7.10 -14.15
CA VAL A 141 -7.11 6.97 -13.83
C VAL A 141 -6.68 5.50 -13.75
N ILE A 142 -7.45 4.66 -13.04
CA ILE A 142 -7.13 3.24 -12.84
C ILE A 142 -7.21 2.44 -14.14
N LEU A 143 -8.16 2.76 -15.02
CA LEU A 143 -8.41 2.07 -16.28
C LEU A 143 -7.79 2.75 -17.52
N ASP A 144 -6.96 3.78 -17.33
CA ASP A 144 -6.29 4.47 -18.42
C ASP A 144 -5.53 3.46 -19.32
N PRO A 145 -5.85 3.34 -20.62
CA PRO A 145 -5.23 2.39 -21.52
C PRO A 145 -3.77 2.72 -21.86
N ASP A 146 -3.31 3.95 -21.62
CA ASP A 146 -1.94 4.40 -21.86
C ASP A 146 -1.03 4.16 -20.66
N ALA A 147 -1.61 3.99 -19.46
CA ALA A 147 -0.84 3.69 -18.25
C ALA A 147 -0.13 2.33 -18.32
N ARG A 148 1.14 2.31 -17.92
CA ARG A 148 1.97 1.10 -17.78
C ARG A 148 2.59 0.95 -16.40
N GLN A 149 2.56 2.01 -15.60
CA GLN A 149 3.22 2.06 -14.30
C GLN A 149 2.25 2.54 -13.23
N LEU A 150 2.41 2.00 -12.02
CA LEU A 150 1.63 2.33 -10.83
C LEU A 150 2.56 2.65 -9.67
N GLY A 151 2.31 3.74 -8.96
CA GLY A 151 2.85 3.99 -7.63
C GLY A 151 1.72 3.95 -6.62
N PHE A 152 1.92 3.32 -5.47
CA PHE A 152 0.89 3.27 -4.43
C PHE A 152 1.49 3.34 -3.04
N ALA A 153 0.99 4.26 -2.24
CA ALA A 153 1.44 4.42 -0.86
C ALA A 153 0.33 4.97 0.02
N PHE A 154 0.61 5.01 1.31
CA PHE A 154 -0.32 5.47 2.30
C PHE A 154 0.37 6.09 3.51
N PHE A 155 -0.42 6.82 4.29
CA PHE A 155 -0.05 7.23 5.64
C PHE A 155 -1.22 6.94 6.58
N GLN A 156 -1.00 6.16 7.65
CA GLN A 156 -2.00 5.89 8.67
C GLN A 156 -1.69 6.68 9.95
N GLU A 157 -2.65 7.47 10.39
CA GLU A 157 -2.60 8.22 11.65
C GLU A 157 -2.81 7.31 12.87
N PRO A 158 -2.40 7.74 14.08
CA PRO A 158 -2.64 6.99 15.32
C PRO A 158 -4.11 6.71 15.62
N ASN A 159 -5.01 7.59 15.19
CA ASN A 159 -6.46 7.43 15.30
C ASN A 159 -7.03 6.40 14.30
N GLY A 160 -6.19 5.92 13.37
CA GLY A 160 -6.53 4.92 12.37
C GLY A 160 -7.00 5.46 11.03
N LYS A 161 -7.18 6.78 10.88
CA LYS A 161 -7.45 7.41 9.59
C LYS A 161 -6.29 7.14 8.63
N ILE A 162 -6.60 6.84 7.39
CA ILE A 162 -5.65 6.46 6.35
C ILE A 162 -5.80 7.39 5.16
N TRP A 163 -4.65 7.83 4.67
CA TRP A 163 -4.47 8.64 3.49
C TRP A 163 -3.89 7.76 2.40
N TRP A 164 -4.69 7.38 1.41
CA TRP A 164 -4.26 6.56 0.28
C TRP A 164 -3.92 7.45 -0.91
N VAL A 165 -2.82 7.13 -1.61
CA VAL A 165 -2.45 7.80 -2.87
C VAL A 165 -2.00 6.75 -3.88
N LEU A 166 -2.59 6.80 -5.08
CA LEU A 166 -2.22 6.01 -6.24
C LEU A 166 -1.85 6.96 -7.38
N ASN A 167 -0.69 6.74 -7.99
CA ASN A 167 -0.25 7.43 -9.20
C ASN A 167 -0.19 6.44 -10.37
N THR A 168 -0.62 6.84 -11.56
CA THR A 168 -0.35 6.11 -12.79
C THR A 168 0.60 6.88 -13.71
N GLY A 169 1.37 6.16 -14.50
CA GLY A 169 2.32 6.77 -15.42
C GLY A 169 2.75 5.88 -16.57
N PHE A 170 3.55 6.47 -17.45
CA PHE A 170 4.13 5.83 -18.62
C PHE A 170 5.59 6.25 -18.83
N GLY A 171 6.45 5.28 -19.19
CA GLY A 171 7.78 5.53 -19.74
C GLY A 171 8.86 5.99 -18.74
N GLY A 172 8.59 6.01 -17.44
CA GLY A 172 9.59 6.40 -16.44
C GLY A 172 10.50 5.26 -16.00
N SER A 173 11.70 5.59 -15.51
CA SER A 173 12.59 4.61 -14.89
C SER A 173 11.98 4.03 -13.60
N SER A 174 12.25 2.75 -13.35
CA SER A 174 11.97 2.09 -12.08
C SER A 174 13.17 2.12 -11.11
N GLU A 175 14.29 2.69 -11.54
CA GLU A 175 15.46 2.94 -10.69
C GLU A 175 15.23 4.21 -9.86
N ILE A 176 15.37 4.10 -8.55
CA ILE A 176 15.47 5.26 -7.66
C ILE A 176 16.90 5.80 -7.82
N PRO A 177 17.10 7.06 -8.24
CA PRO A 177 18.44 7.63 -8.35
C PRO A 177 19.14 7.53 -6.99
N ASP A 178 20.40 7.10 -6.98
CA ASP A 178 21.22 7.15 -5.78
C ASP A 178 21.20 8.59 -5.26
N ALA A 179 20.83 8.77 -3.99
CA ALA A 179 20.91 10.08 -3.35
C ALA A 179 22.35 10.60 -3.51
N PRO A 180 22.55 11.87 -3.87
CA PRO A 180 23.91 12.40 -3.98
C PRO A 180 24.63 12.15 -2.65
N ALA A 181 25.80 11.52 -2.73
CA ALA A 181 26.68 11.37 -1.58
C ALA A 181 26.89 12.76 -0.95
N SER A 182 26.67 12.82 0.36
CA SER A 182 26.72 14.05 1.18
C SER A 182 28.07 14.74 1.12
#